data_AF-A0A3D5NTH2-F1
#
_entry.id   AF-A0A3D5NTH2-F1
#
_cell.length_a   1.000
_cell.length_b   1.000
_cell.length_c   1.000
_cell.angle_alpha   90.00
_cell.angle_beta   90.00
_cell.angle_gamma   90.00
#
_symmetry.space_group_name_H-M   'P 1'
#
loop_
_entity.id
_entity.type
_entity.pdbx_description
1 polymer ?
#
loop_
_entity_poly.entity_id
_entity_poly.type
_entity_poly.pdbx_seq_one_letter_code
_entity_poly.pdbx_strand_id
1 'polypeptide(L)' 'ETAKDIMRLLMDINKAGTTILMATHAKDIVDSSKRRVIALEKGKIVRDEKKGRYEFNAEN' A
#
# COMPACT_ATOMS: atom_id res chain seq x y z
N GLU A 1 9.96 -7.18 -12.65
CA GLU A 1 9.13 -8.38 -12.91
C GLU A 1 8.77 -9.08 -11.60
N THR A 2 9.77 -9.60 -10.88
CA THR A 2 9.62 -10.31 -9.59
C THR A 2 8.74 -9.62 -8.54
N ALA A 3 8.87 -8.30 -8.36
CA ALA A 3 8.05 -7.56 -7.38
C ALA A 3 6.55 -7.64 -7.69
N LYS A 4 6.16 -7.64 -8.97
CA LYS A 4 4.75 -7.76 -9.37
C LYS A 4 4.21 -9.15 -9.08
N ASP A 5 5.03 -10.19 -9.27
CA ASP A 5 4.63 -11.57 -8.99
C ASP A 5 4.49 -11.85 -7.49
N ILE A 6 5.40 -11.31 -6.67
CA ILE A 6 5.26 -11.33 -5.22
C ILE A 6 3.95 -10.64 -4.81
N MET A 7 3.65 -9.48 -5.39
CA MET A 7 2.39 -8.78 -5.09
C MET A 7 1.15 -9.59 -5.47
N ARG A 8 1.16 -10.29 -6.61
CA ARG A 8 0.07 -11.19 -7.01
C ARG A 8 -0.13 -12.30 -5.98
N LEU A 9 0.94 -12.97 -5.57
CA LEU A 9 0.89 -14.02 -4.55
C LEU A 9 0.31 -13.49 -3.23
N LEU A 10 0.75 -12.32 -2.78
CA LEU A 10 0.24 -11.68 -1.57
C LEU A 10 -1.24 -11.33 -1.72
N MET A 11 -1.69 -10.89 -2.90
CA MET A 11 -3.12 -10.65 -3.14
C MET A 11 -3.95 -11.93 -3.07
N ASP A 12 -3.43 -13.06 -3.57
CA ASP A 12 -4.12 -14.35 -3.48
C ASP A 12 -4.23 -14.83 -2.03
N ILE A 13 -3.15 -14.69 -1.24
CA ILE A 13 -3.14 -14.96 0.20
C ILE A 13 -4.14 -14.05 0.93
N ASN A 14 -4.20 -12.76 0.58
CA ASN A 14 -5.16 -11.85 1.17
C ASN A 14 -6.61 -12.24 0.83
N LYS A 15 -6.86 -12.67 -0.41
CA LYS A 15 -8.17 -13.16 -0.86
C LYS A 15 -8.59 -14.45 -0.16
N ALA A 16 -7.64 -15.27 0.27
CA ALA A 16 -7.88 -16.46 1.07
C ALA A 16 -8.26 -16.17 2.54
N GLY A 17 -8.32 -14.89 2.94
CA GLY A 17 -8.77 -14.47 4.28
C GLY A 17 -7.66 -13.97 5.20
N THR A 18 -6.39 -14.07 4.77
CA THR A 18 -5.26 -13.58 5.57
C THR A 18 -5.20 -12.05 5.53
N THR A 19 -5.04 -11.41 6.68
CA THR A 19 -4.76 -9.96 6.73
C THR A 19 -3.29 -9.71 6.45
N ILE A 20 -2.98 -8.80 5.51
CA ILE A 20 -1.61 -8.44 5.15
C ILE A 20 -1.35 -6.97 5.47
N LEU A 21 -0.27 -6.71 6.19
CA LEU A 21 0.30 -5.37 6.36
C LEU A 21 1.59 -5.29 5.54
N MET A 22 1.72 -4.25 4.72
CA MET A 22 2.87 -4.03 3.87
C MET A 22 3.38 -2.60 4.03
N ALA A 23 4.67 -2.45 4.29
CA ALA A 23 5.37 -1.17 4.21
C ALA A 23 6.18 -1.12 2.91
N THR A 24 5.98 -0.07 2.11
CA THR A 24 6.66 0.07 0.81
C THR A 24 6.76 1.52 0.37
N HIS A 25 7.79 1.84 -0.40
CA HIS A 25 7.94 3.10 -1.14
C HIS A 25 7.59 2.95 -2.64
N ALA A 26 7.16 1.77 -3.08
CA ALA A 26 6.87 1.49 -4.49
C ALA A 26 5.51 2.06 -4.91
N LYS A 27 5.52 3.30 -5.41
CA LYS A 27 4.34 4.05 -5.89
C LYS A 27 3.41 3.23 -6.78
N ASP A 28 3.94 2.62 -7.83
CA ASP A 28 3.14 1.85 -8.82
C ASP A 28 2.37 0.68 -8.18
N ILE A 29 2.97 0.03 -7.18
CA ILE A 29 2.35 -1.09 -6.46
C ILE A 29 1.19 -0.58 -5.61
N VAL A 30 1.40 0.52 -4.89
CA VAL A 30 0.36 1.12 -4.05
C VAL A 30 -0.80 1.60 -4.91
N ASP A 31 -0.52 2.35 -5.98
CA ASP A 31 -1.53 2.92 -6.89
C ASP A 31 -2.37 1.83 -7.58
N SER A 32 -1.74 0.72 -7.99
CA SER A 32 -2.43 -0.40 -8.64
C SER A 32 -3.22 -1.27 -7.67
N SER A 33 -2.81 -1.35 -6.40
CA SER A 33 -3.46 -2.22 -5.40
C SER A 33 -4.88 -1.78 -5.04
N LYS A 34 -5.17 -0.47 -5.08
CA LYS A 34 -6.44 0.15 -4.66
C LYS A 34 -6.94 -0.37 -3.30
N ARG A 35 -6.00 -0.66 -2.38
CA ARG A 35 -6.27 -1.13 -1.01
C ARG A 35 -6.19 0.04 -0.01
N ARG A 36 -6.35 -0.28 1.28
CA ARG A 36 -6.16 0.71 2.34
C ARG A 36 -4.70 1.17 2.37
N VAL A 37 -4.48 2.48 2.34
CA VAL A 37 -3.16 3.09 2.43
C VAL A 37 -3.11 3.92 3.71
N ILE A 38 -2.10 3.66 4.54
CA ILE A 38 -1.81 4.44 5.74
C ILE A 38 -0.46 5.12 5.51
N ALA A 39 -0.45 6.45 5.47
CA ALA A 39 0.78 7.23 5.33
C ALA A 39 1.25 7.70 6.71
N LEU A 40 2.53 7.50 6.97
CA LEU A 40 3.20 7.91 8.19
C LEU A 40 4.22 9.01 7.88
N GLU A 41 4.23 10.06 8.69
CA GLU A 41 5.25 11.11 8.64
C GLU A 41 5.63 11.50 10.07
N LYS A 42 6.94 11.59 10.36
CA LYS A 42 7.48 11.97 11.67
C LYS A 42 6.83 11.23 12.86
N GLY A 43 6.55 9.93 12.67
CA GLY A 43 5.94 9.06 13.69
C GLY A 43 4.42 9.23 13.86
N LYS A 44 3.74 10.00 13.00
CA LYS A 44 2.29 10.20 13.06
C LYS A 44 1.61 9.69 11.79
N ILE A 45 0.38 9.20 11.93
CA ILE A 45 -0.48 8.89 10.79
C ILE A 45 -0.99 10.21 10.22
N VAL A 46 -0.59 10.51 8.98
CA VAL A 46 -1.02 11.73 8.26
C VAL A 46 -2.09 11.43 7.22
N ARG A 47 -2.26 10.16 6.82
CA ARG A 47 -3.34 9.74 5.92
C ARG A 47 -3.77 8.30 6.21
N ASP A 48 -5.07 8.05 6.05
CA ASP A 48 -5.67 6.72 6.13
C ASP A 48 -6.86 6.62 5.17
N GLU A 49 -6.67 5.90 4.05
CA GLU A 49 -7.64 5.84 2.96
C GLU A 49 -7.93 4.41 2.56
N LYS A 50 -9.21 3.99 2.55
CA LYS A 50 -9.61 2.60 2.24
C LYS A 50 -9.29 2.13 0.81
N LYS A 51 -9.13 3.06 -0.14
CA LYS A 51 -8.73 2.81 -1.54
C LYS A 51 -7.76 3.89 -1.99
N GLY A 52 -6.73 4.11 -1.17
CA GLY A 52 -5.78 5.21 -1.33
C GLY A 52 -4.82 4.99 -2.50
N ARG A 53 -4.15 6.08 -2.88
CA ARG A 53 -3.03 6.10 -3.82
C ARG A 53 -1.75 6.46 -3.09
N TYR A 54 -0.61 6.28 -3.74
CA TYR A 54 0.66 6.86 -3.33
C TYR A 54 0.67 8.34 -3.70
N GLU A 55 -0.08 9.10 -2.92
CA GLU A 55 0.06 10.56 -2.90
C GLU A 55 1.07 10.89 -1.82
N PHE A 56 2.14 11.59 -2.19
CA PHE A 56 3.06 12.20 -1.24
C PHE A 56 2.82 13.70 -1.39
N ASN A 57 1.80 14.21 -0.71
CA ASN A 57 1.58 15.66 -0.67
C ASN A 57 2.56 16.21 0.35
N ALA A 58 3.81 16.39 -0.08
CA ALA A 58 4.73 17.31 0.57
C ALA A 58 4.30 18.72 0.18
N GLU A 59 3.22 19.22 0.79
CA GLU A 59 2.98 20.66 0.83
C GLU A 59 3.39 21.16 2.22
N ASN A 60 4.57 21.78 2.20
CA ASN A 60 5.31 22.54 3.23
C ASN A 60 6.19 21.75 4.21
#